data_AF-A0A931ZYG2-F1
#
_entry.id   AF-A0A931ZYG2-F1
#
_cell.length_a   1.000
_cell.length_b   1.000
_cell.length_c   1.000
_cell.angle_alpha   90.00
_cell.angle_beta   90.00
_cell.angle_gamma   90.00
#
_symmetry.space_group_name_H-M   'P 1'
#
loop_
_entity.id
_entity.type
_entity.pdbx_description
1 polymer ?
#
loop_
_entity_poly.entity_id
_entity_poly.type
_entity_poly.pdbx_seq_one_letter_code
_entity_poly.pdbx_strand_id
1 'polypeptide(L)'
;MPIDRISGKLATQYTPPELIERRRFPELRTILSVVNPADPQGPPPADPASDPQYQNWEHALESWAQTHPEFAPSGAPPTEFDDVHTPETIPKLTVLAPIGSVVTADPVTIHVEIQGRYPIKAVQIYLDGEFAGEKETPPYRFGWRKDVLGEGGHEAIVKAVDAVGNKLEQSVVFSVQ
;
A
#
# COMPACT_ATOMS: atom_id res chain seq x y z
N MET A 1 -5.66 -11.94 -8.40
CA MET A 1 -4.59 -11.94 -7.37
C MET A 1 -4.48 -10.57 -6.73
N PRO A 2 -4.13 -10.47 -5.43
CA PRO A 2 -3.93 -9.19 -4.76
C PRO A 2 -2.59 -8.57 -5.23
N ILE A 3 -2.66 -7.37 -5.79
CA ILE A 3 -1.53 -6.63 -6.32
C ILE A 3 -1.46 -5.29 -5.61
N ASP A 4 -0.26 -4.86 -5.26
CA ASP A 4 -0.03 -3.49 -4.81
C ASP A 4 -0.09 -2.55 -6.02
N ARG A 5 -0.90 -1.48 -5.92
CA ARG A 5 -1.06 -0.48 -6.98
C ARG A 5 0.21 0.33 -7.21
N ILE A 6 1.09 0.47 -6.21
CA ILE A 6 2.29 1.29 -6.33
C ILE A 6 3.43 0.54 -7.03
N SER A 7 3.78 -0.65 -6.55
CA SER A 7 4.84 -1.49 -7.11
C SER A 7 4.39 -2.29 -8.34
N GLY A 8 3.08 -2.58 -8.46
CA GLY A 8 2.54 -3.50 -9.47
C GLY A 8 2.83 -4.97 -9.18
N LYS A 9 3.40 -5.30 -8.02
CA LYS A 9 3.83 -6.64 -7.59
C LYS A 9 2.82 -7.29 -6.64
N LEU A 10 3.03 -8.57 -6.29
CA LEU A 10 2.15 -9.28 -5.38
C LEU A 10 2.10 -8.59 -4.01
N ALA A 11 0.91 -8.18 -3.59
CA ALA A 11 0.72 -7.53 -2.30
C ALA A 11 1.12 -8.47 -1.15
N THR A 12 1.68 -7.89 -0.08
CA THR A 12 2.08 -8.59 1.14
C THR A 12 1.25 -8.12 2.32
N GLN A 13 1.57 -8.59 3.54
CA GLN A 13 0.95 -8.11 4.77
C GLN A 13 1.29 -6.64 5.10
N TYR A 14 2.33 -6.08 4.46
CA TYR A 14 2.76 -4.70 4.68
C TYR A 14 2.15 -3.72 3.67
N THR A 15 1.60 -4.21 2.55
CA THR A 15 0.90 -3.39 1.58
C THR A 15 -0.35 -2.76 2.22
N PRO A 16 -0.49 -1.43 2.24
CA PRO A 16 -1.69 -0.77 2.76
C PRO A 16 -2.95 -1.28 2.07
N PRO A 17 -4.02 -1.65 2.81
CA PRO A 17 -5.22 -2.26 2.22
C PRO A 17 -5.86 -1.44 1.10
N GLU A 18 -5.80 -0.11 1.19
CA GLU A 18 -6.32 0.80 0.17
C GLU A 18 -5.51 0.81 -1.15
N LEU A 19 -4.28 0.31 -1.12
CA LEU A 19 -3.40 0.16 -2.28
C LEU A 19 -3.48 -1.25 -2.87
N ILE A 20 -4.14 -2.20 -2.19
CA ILE A 20 -4.36 -3.54 -2.72
C ILE A 20 -5.50 -3.53 -3.73
N GLU A 21 -5.21 -3.94 -4.96
CA GLU A 21 -6.19 -4.19 -5.99
C GLU A 21 -6.26 -5.67 -6.39
N ARG A 22 -7.45 -6.14 -6.76
CA ARG A 22 -7.62 -7.48 -7.32
C ARG A 22 -7.50 -7.41 -8.83
N ARG A 23 -6.35 -7.81 -9.35
CA ARG A 23 -6.12 -7.93 -10.80
C ARG A 23 -6.33 -9.35 -11.30
N ARG A 24 -6.89 -9.49 -12.49
CA ARG A 24 -6.99 -10.77 -13.23
C ARG A 24 -6.04 -10.72 -14.41
N PHE A 25 -5.40 -11.84 -14.67
CA PHE A 25 -4.50 -12.05 -15.80
C PHE A 25 -5.06 -13.24 -16.60
N PRO A 26 -6.16 -13.03 -17.33
CA PRO A 26 -6.70 -14.08 -18.18
C PRO A 26 -5.70 -14.38 -19.29
N GLU A 27 -5.39 -15.66 -19.49
CA GLU A 27 -4.80 -16.11 -20.74
C GLU A 27 -5.93 -16.23 -21.75
N LEU A 28 -5.92 -15.39 -22.78
CA LEU A 28 -6.84 -15.51 -23.89
C LEU A 28 -6.31 -16.64 -24.80
N ARG A 29 -7.02 -17.77 -24.83
CA ARG A 29 -6.69 -18.96 -25.62
C ARG A 29 -7.99 -19.55 -26.18
N THR A 30 -7.92 -20.21 -27.32
CA THR A 30 -9.06 -20.92 -27.89
C THR A 30 -9.26 -22.29 -27.22
N ILE A 31 -10.46 -22.87 -27.35
CA ILE A 31 -10.76 -24.21 -26.79
C ILE A 31 -9.84 -25.31 -27.35
N LEU A 32 -9.32 -25.12 -28.57
CA LEU A 32 -8.41 -26.06 -29.22
C LEU A 32 -7.04 -26.12 -28.51
N SER A 33 -6.71 -25.17 -27.63
CA SER A 33 -5.51 -25.25 -26.79
C SER A 33 -5.63 -26.23 -25.62
N VAL A 34 -6.85 -26.67 -25.28
CA VAL A 34 -7.14 -27.49 -24.10
C VAL A 34 -7.93 -28.75 -24.40
N VAL A 35 -8.64 -28.82 -25.53
CA VAL A 35 -9.46 -29.97 -25.92
C VAL A 35 -9.07 -30.44 -27.32
N ASN A 36 -8.83 -31.73 -27.46
CA ASN A 36 -8.71 -32.39 -28.77
C ASN A 36 -10.11 -32.74 -29.29
N PRO A 37 -10.56 -32.24 -30.45
CA PRO A 37 -11.87 -32.58 -31.01
C PRO A 37 -12.06 -34.08 -31.31
N ALA A 38 -10.98 -34.80 -31.62
CA ALA A 38 -11.00 -36.24 -31.88
C ALA A 38 -11.07 -37.08 -30.59
N ASP A 39 -10.73 -36.49 -29.45
CA ASP A 39 -10.84 -37.12 -28.13
C ASP A 39 -11.19 -36.07 -27.05
N PRO A 40 -12.47 -35.65 -26.97
CA PRO A 40 -12.86 -34.53 -26.11
C PRO A 40 -12.77 -34.81 -24.60
N GLN A 41 -12.66 -36.09 -24.21
CA GLN A 41 -12.48 -36.52 -22.82
C GLN A 41 -11.03 -36.90 -22.49
N GLY A 42 -10.14 -36.85 -23.49
CA GLY A 42 -8.73 -37.15 -23.37
C GLY A 42 -7.91 -36.01 -22.75
N PRO A 43 -6.59 -36.20 -22.64
CA PRO A 43 -5.69 -35.14 -22.20
C PRO A 43 -5.64 -33.97 -23.21
N PRO A 44 -5.21 -32.77 -22.79
CA PRO A 44 -5.00 -31.65 -23.70
C PRO A 44 -4.04 -32.01 -24.85
N PRO A 45 -4.23 -31.42 -26.05
CA PRO A 45 -3.34 -31.66 -27.18
C PRO A 45 -1.90 -31.29 -26.84
N ALA A 46 -0.94 -32.18 -27.13
CA ALA A 46 0.48 -31.89 -26.97
C ALA A 46 0.97 -30.82 -27.96
N ASP A 47 0.37 -30.79 -29.15
CA ASP A 47 0.57 -29.76 -30.17
C ASP A 47 -0.79 -29.30 -30.73
N PRO A 48 -1.41 -28.28 -30.14
CA PRO A 48 -2.67 -27.72 -30.63
C PRO A 48 -2.59 -27.24 -32.09
N ALA A 49 -1.41 -26.82 -32.56
CA ALA A 49 -1.22 -26.32 -33.92
C ALA A 49 -1.30 -27.43 -34.99
N SER A 50 -1.36 -28.71 -34.58
CA SER A 50 -1.65 -29.83 -35.47
C SER A 50 -3.10 -29.80 -35.99
N ASP A 51 -4.03 -29.14 -35.29
CA ASP A 51 -5.37 -28.87 -35.81
C ASP A 51 -5.30 -27.68 -36.79
N PRO A 52 -5.70 -27.86 -38.07
CA PRO A 52 -5.65 -26.79 -39.08
C PRO A 52 -6.45 -25.53 -38.70
N GLN A 53 -7.44 -25.66 -37.81
CA GLN A 53 -8.28 -24.56 -37.36
C GLN A 53 -7.69 -23.79 -36.18
N TYR A 54 -6.71 -24.35 -35.46
CA TYR A 54 -6.12 -23.73 -34.29
C TYR A 54 -5.61 -22.32 -34.59
N GLN A 55 -4.72 -22.18 -35.59
CA GLN A 55 -4.14 -20.89 -35.95
C GLN A 55 -5.19 -19.89 -36.45
N ASN A 56 -6.19 -20.36 -37.20
CA ASN A 56 -7.28 -19.50 -37.69
C ASN A 56 -8.08 -18.92 -36.52
N TRP A 57 -8.33 -19.72 -35.49
CA TRP A 57 -9.13 -19.31 -34.33
C TRP A 57 -8.33 -18.44 -33.37
N GLU A 58 -7.05 -18.76 -33.13
CA GLU A 58 -6.15 -17.92 -32.32
C GLU A 58 -6.02 -16.52 -32.94
N HIS A 59 -5.82 -16.43 -34.26
CA HIS A 59 -5.72 -15.14 -34.95
C HIS A 59 -7.04 -14.33 -34.90
N ALA A 60 -8.18 -15.01 -35.00
CA ALA A 60 -9.49 -14.37 -34.85
C ALA A 60 -9.70 -13.84 -33.42
N LEU A 61 -9.27 -14.59 -32.42
CA LEU A 61 -9.32 -14.22 -31.00
C LEU A 61 -8.41 -13.03 -30.70
N GLU A 62 -7.18 -13.03 -31.23
CA GLU A 62 -6.25 -11.89 -31.14
C GLU A 62 -6.83 -10.63 -31.80
N SER A 63 -7.40 -10.76 -33.00
CA SER A 63 -8.05 -9.64 -33.71
C SER A 63 -9.25 -9.09 -32.93
N TRP A 64 -10.06 -9.97 -32.35
CA TRP A 64 -11.19 -9.58 -31.50
C TRP A 64 -10.71 -8.83 -30.25
N ALA A 65 -9.64 -9.31 -29.59
CA ALA A 65 -9.08 -8.70 -28.38
C ALA A 65 -8.59 -7.26 -28.61
N GLN A 66 -8.12 -6.92 -29.83
CA GLN A 66 -7.73 -5.54 -30.18
C GLN A 66 -8.91 -4.57 -30.12
N THR A 67 -10.14 -5.06 -30.29
CA THR A 67 -11.37 -4.25 -30.22
C THR A 67 -12.10 -4.37 -28.87
N HIS A 68 -11.66 -5.28 -28.00
CA HIS A 68 -12.24 -5.57 -26.69
C HIS A 68 -11.14 -5.60 -25.61
N PRO A 69 -10.55 -4.43 -25.30
CA PRO A 69 -9.38 -4.33 -24.41
C PRO A 69 -9.63 -4.85 -23.00
N GLU A 70 -10.88 -4.95 -22.56
CA GLU A 70 -11.27 -5.56 -21.27
C GLU A 70 -11.00 -7.08 -21.19
N PHE A 71 -10.81 -7.74 -22.34
CA PHE A 71 -10.42 -9.14 -22.46
C PHE A 71 -8.99 -9.33 -22.99
N ALA A 72 -8.29 -8.24 -23.29
CA ALA A 72 -6.89 -8.33 -23.67
C ALA A 72 -6.07 -8.98 -22.54
N PRO A 73 -5.11 -9.85 -22.86
CA PRO A 73 -4.22 -10.40 -21.85
C PRO A 73 -3.54 -9.26 -21.08
N SER A 74 -3.73 -9.21 -19.76
CA SER A 74 -3.13 -8.19 -18.88
C SER A 74 -1.60 -8.35 -18.71
N GLY A 75 -0.93 -9.03 -19.65
CA GLY A 75 0.42 -9.55 -19.52
C GLY A 75 0.50 -10.81 -18.66
N ALA A 76 1.72 -11.30 -18.44
CA ALA A 76 1.96 -12.36 -17.46
C ALA A 76 1.67 -11.83 -16.04
N PRO A 77 1.09 -12.66 -15.16
CA PRO A 77 0.94 -12.28 -13.76
C PRO A 77 2.31 -12.01 -13.12
N PRO A 78 2.45 -11.00 -12.24
CA PRO A 78 3.69 -10.78 -11.52
C PRO A 78 3.97 -11.96 -10.59
N THR A 79 5.24 -12.32 -10.49
CA THR A 79 5.73 -13.40 -9.62
C THR A 79 6.49 -12.86 -8.42
N GLU A 80 6.97 -11.61 -8.49
CA GLU A 80 7.67 -10.94 -7.41
C GLU A 80 6.70 -10.36 -6.38
N PHE A 81 7.16 -10.28 -5.13
CA PHE A 81 6.44 -9.63 -4.03
C PHE A 81 6.75 -8.13 -3.99
N ASP A 82 5.81 -7.38 -3.44
CA ASP A 82 5.93 -5.96 -3.13
C ASP A 82 7.21 -5.65 -2.34
N ASP A 83 8.01 -4.74 -2.89
CA ASP A 83 9.27 -4.23 -2.36
C ASP A 83 9.22 -2.72 -2.05
N VAL A 84 8.05 -2.09 -2.23
CA VAL A 84 7.77 -0.70 -1.87
C VAL A 84 7.30 -0.63 -0.43
N HIS A 85 6.44 -1.55 -0.01
CA HIS A 85 5.91 -1.66 1.34
C HIS A 85 6.57 -2.83 2.08
N THR A 86 7.63 -2.52 2.84
CA THR A 86 8.37 -3.49 3.64
C THR A 86 8.67 -2.90 5.02
N PRO A 87 9.03 -3.73 6.02
CA PRO A 87 9.44 -3.23 7.33
C PRO A 87 10.56 -2.20 7.27
N GLU A 88 11.47 -2.32 6.29
CA GLU A 88 12.61 -1.44 6.11
C GLU A 88 12.25 -0.11 5.44
N THR A 89 11.13 -0.06 4.70
CA THR A 89 10.68 1.16 4.01
C THR A 89 9.65 1.96 4.81
N ILE A 90 9.06 1.37 5.86
CA ILE A 90 8.24 2.11 6.82
C ILE A 90 9.07 3.24 7.45
N PRO A 91 8.57 4.49 7.48
CA PRO A 91 9.25 5.59 8.16
C PRO A 91 9.54 5.26 9.62
N LYS A 92 10.55 5.92 10.19
CA LYS A 92 10.90 5.87 11.61
C LYS A 92 10.59 7.22 12.23
N LEU A 93 9.93 7.21 13.38
CA LEU A 93 9.65 8.40 14.17
C LEU A 93 10.54 8.41 15.41
N THR A 94 11.11 9.57 15.70
CA THR A 94 11.85 9.84 16.92
C THR A 94 11.22 11.03 17.63
N VAL A 95 10.87 10.85 18.90
CA VAL A 95 10.34 11.94 19.74
C VAL A 95 11.50 12.76 20.28
N LEU A 96 11.57 14.04 19.90
CA LEU A 96 12.58 14.99 20.36
C LEU A 96 12.08 15.82 21.56
N ALA A 97 10.77 16.03 21.66
CA ALA A 97 10.12 16.62 22.82
C ALA A 97 8.71 16.02 22.99
N PRO A 98 8.23 15.83 24.24
CA PRO A 98 8.91 16.14 25.49
C PRO A 98 10.07 15.19 25.79
N ILE A 99 11.06 15.67 26.53
CA ILE A 99 12.13 14.83 27.07
C ILE A 99 11.65 14.32 28.43
N GLY A 100 11.31 13.03 28.49
CA GLY A 100 10.71 12.42 29.68
C GLY A 100 9.18 12.50 29.71
N SER A 101 8.58 12.04 30.81
CA SER A 101 7.12 11.88 30.96
C SER A 101 6.43 13.00 31.75
N VAL A 102 7.18 14.00 32.22
CA VAL A 102 6.64 15.15 32.97
C VAL A 102 7.06 16.44 32.27
N VAL A 103 6.10 17.30 31.96
CA VAL A 103 6.30 18.54 31.20
C VAL A 103 5.92 19.74 32.04
N THR A 104 6.93 20.52 32.43
CA THR A 104 6.77 21.78 33.15
C THR A 104 6.89 23.01 32.25
N ALA A 105 7.20 22.83 30.97
CA ALA A 105 7.29 23.92 29.99
C ALA A 105 5.91 24.37 29.52
N ASP A 106 5.74 25.69 29.31
CA ASP A 106 4.56 26.29 28.67
C ASP A 106 5.04 27.14 27.47
N PRO A 107 4.67 26.82 26.22
CA PRO A 107 3.74 25.77 25.81
C PRO A 107 4.33 24.35 25.91
N VAL A 108 3.46 23.38 26.20
CA VAL A 108 3.75 21.95 26.05
C VAL A 108 3.96 21.66 24.57
N THR A 109 5.09 21.07 24.21
CA THR A 109 5.49 20.82 22.83
C THR A 109 5.66 19.32 22.58
N ILE A 110 4.97 18.79 21.56
CA ILE A 110 5.34 17.54 20.91
C ILE A 110 6.18 17.88 19.68
N HIS A 111 7.44 17.47 19.69
CA HIS A 111 8.36 17.65 18.56
C HIS A 111 8.88 16.29 18.14
N VAL A 112 8.69 15.93 16.88
CA VAL A 112 9.14 14.65 16.33
C VAL A 112 10.01 14.87 15.10
N GLU A 113 10.95 13.97 14.90
CA GLU A 113 11.66 13.79 13.65
C GLU A 113 11.17 12.51 12.98
N ILE A 114 10.93 12.58 11.67
CA ILE A 114 10.51 11.41 10.89
C ILE A 114 11.48 11.24 9.74
N GLN A 115 12.04 10.04 9.63
CA GLN A 115 13.01 9.66 8.61
C GLN A 115 12.50 8.43 7.86
N GLY A 116 12.60 8.42 6.54
CA GLY A 116 12.15 7.32 5.71
C GLY A 116 12.79 7.36 4.34
N ARG A 117 12.66 6.26 3.60
CA ARG A 117 13.16 6.15 2.21
C ARG A 117 12.42 7.09 1.26
N TYR A 118 11.11 7.24 1.47
CA TYR A 118 10.23 8.06 0.65
C TYR A 118 9.90 9.39 1.35
N PRO A 119 9.61 10.46 0.59
CA PRO A 119 9.19 11.74 1.16
C PRO A 119 7.96 11.59 2.05
N ILE A 120 7.95 12.26 3.20
CA ILE A 120 6.78 12.29 4.08
C ILE A 120 5.70 13.15 3.44
N LYS A 121 4.48 12.61 3.37
CA LYS A 121 3.32 13.29 2.81
C LYS A 121 2.59 14.09 3.89
N ALA A 122 2.36 13.48 5.05
CA ALA A 122 1.69 14.13 6.17
C ALA A 122 2.06 13.50 7.51
N VAL A 123 2.03 14.35 8.55
CA VAL A 123 2.20 13.98 9.95
C VAL A 123 1.03 14.54 10.71
N GLN A 124 0.18 13.67 11.22
CA GLN A 124 -1.01 13.99 11.98
C GLN A 124 -0.74 13.73 13.46
N ILE A 125 -1.30 14.57 14.32
CA ILE A 125 -1.27 14.37 15.77
C ILE A 125 -2.69 14.33 16.31
N TYR A 126 -2.96 13.32 17.13
CA TYR A 126 -4.17 13.19 17.90
C TYR A 126 -3.78 13.33 19.38
N LEU A 127 -4.49 14.17 20.11
CA LEU A 127 -4.25 14.43 21.52
C LEU A 127 -5.49 14.00 22.30
N ASP A 128 -5.30 13.10 23.26
CA ASP A 128 -6.37 12.51 24.08
C ASP A 128 -7.54 11.95 23.24
N GLY A 129 -7.20 11.38 22.08
CA GLY A 129 -8.15 10.79 21.12
C GLY A 129 -8.70 11.77 20.07
N GLU A 130 -8.50 13.07 20.23
CA GLU A 130 -9.02 14.09 19.32
C GLU A 130 -7.97 14.55 18.31
N PHE A 131 -8.39 14.80 17.06
CA PHE A 131 -7.47 15.34 16.05
C PHE A 131 -7.02 16.75 16.44
N ALA A 132 -5.71 16.93 16.60
CA ALA A 132 -5.15 18.18 17.12
C ALA A 132 -4.30 18.94 16.09
N GLY A 133 -3.92 18.30 14.97
CA GLY A 133 -3.32 19.00 13.84
C GLY A 133 -2.61 18.10 12.84
N GLU A 134 -2.17 18.71 11.75
CA GLU A 134 -1.42 18.07 10.67
C GLU A 134 -0.31 19.00 10.17
N LYS A 135 0.80 18.40 9.73
CA LYS A 135 1.88 19.08 9.01
C LYS A 135 2.38 18.20 7.86
N GLU A 136 2.57 18.81 6.70
CA GLU A 136 3.11 18.13 5.50
C GLU A 136 4.63 18.26 5.39
N THR A 137 5.25 19.21 6.10
CA THR A 137 6.70 19.49 6.01
C THR A 137 7.32 19.71 7.40
N PRO A 138 8.60 19.32 7.59
CA PRO A 138 9.31 19.55 8.85
C PRO A 138 9.67 21.04 9.04
N PRO A 139 9.86 21.51 10.29
CA PRO A 139 9.87 20.73 11.53
C PRO A 139 8.46 20.34 12.01
N TYR A 140 8.29 19.07 12.42
CA TYR A 140 7.02 18.55 12.92
C TYR A 140 6.86 18.87 14.41
N ARG A 141 6.49 20.12 14.69
CA ARG A 141 6.32 20.65 16.04
C ARG A 141 4.87 21.09 16.29
N PHE A 142 4.26 20.53 17.32
CA PHE A 142 2.91 20.85 17.77
C PHE A 142 2.98 21.38 19.20
N GLY A 143 2.21 22.42 19.52
CA GLY A 143 2.31 23.10 20.80
C GLY A 143 0.97 23.58 21.31
N TRP A 144 0.74 23.40 22.61
CA TRP A 144 -0.46 23.82 23.31
C TRP A 144 -0.08 24.54 24.59
N ARG A 145 -0.88 25.55 24.96
CA ARG A 145 -0.73 26.19 26.27
C ARG A 145 -1.23 25.26 27.36
N LYS A 146 -0.57 25.27 28.52
CA LYS A 146 -0.95 24.40 29.64
C LYS A 146 -2.37 24.62 30.14
N ASP A 147 -2.84 25.87 30.15
CA ASP A 147 -4.19 26.22 30.57
C ASP A 147 -5.28 25.64 29.65
N VAL A 148 -4.93 25.32 28.40
CA VAL A 148 -5.81 24.63 27.44
C VAL A 148 -5.78 23.12 27.63
N LEU A 149 -4.60 22.54 27.90
CA LEU A 149 -4.46 21.09 28.13
C LEU A 149 -5.04 20.66 29.48
N GLY A 150 -4.85 21.47 30.52
CA GLY A 150 -5.08 21.07 31.90
C GLY A 150 -3.86 20.37 32.51
N GLU A 151 -3.85 20.27 33.84
CA GLU A 151 -2.88 19.46 34.56
C GLU A 151 -3.32 17.99 34.55
N GLY A 152 -2.36 17.06 34.51
CA GLY A 152 -2.65 15.62 34.51
C GLY A 152 -1.96 14.86 33.39
N GLY A 153 -2.35 13.60 33.21
CA GLY A 153 -1.81 12.72 32.16
C GLY A 153 -2.50 12.94 30.82
N HIS A 154 -1.71 12.93 29.75
CA HIS A 154 -2.14 13.09 28.37
C HIS A 154 -1.46 12.05 27.48
N GLU A 155 -2.12 11.73 26.37
CA GLU A 155 -1.58 10.87 25.31
C GLU A 155 -1.63 11.58 23.96
N ALA A 156 -0.48 11.72 23.32
CA ALA A 156 -0.37 12.16 21.93
C ALA A 156 -0.05 10.99 21.01
N ILE A 157 -0.92 10.71 20.05
CA ILE A 157 -0.69 9.72 18.99
C ILE A 157 -0.24 10.47 17.74
N VAL A 158 0.99 10.20 17.30
CA VAL A 158 1.54 10.76 16.07
C VAL A 158 1.46 9.73 14.96
N LYS A 159 0.80 10.08 13.85
CA LYS A 159 0.67 9.25 12.66
C LYS A 159 1.42 9.89 11.51
N ALA A 160 2.32 9.16 10.89
CA ALA A 160 3.05 9.60 9.70
C ALA A 160 2.64 8.76 8.49
N VAL A 161 2.46 9.41 7.35
CA VAL A 161 2.26 8.76 6.06
C VAL A 161 3.25 9.31 5.04
N ASP A 162 3.89 8.42 4.28
CA ASP A 162 4.81 8.83 3.20
C ASP A 162 4.12 8.91 1.83
N ALA A 163 4.88 9.33 0.82
CA ALA A 163 4.39 9.56 -0.54
C ALA A 163 3.90 8.29 -1.25
N VAL A 164 4.37 7.11 -0.83
CA VAL A 164 3.93 5.83 -1.39
C VAL A 164 2.85 5.18 -0.54
N GLY A 165 2.56 5.70 0.65
CA GLY A 165 1.49 5.23 1.53
C GLY A 165 1.96 4.33 2.67
N ASN A 166 3.26 4.20 2.93
CA ASN A 166 3.71 3.58 4.17
C ASN A 166 3.25 4.43 5.35
N LYS A 167 2.78 3.75 6.41
CA LYS A 167 2.25 4.39 7.60
C LYS A 167 3.00 3.96 8.84
N LEU A 168 3.18 4.89 9.75
CA LEU A 168 3.69 4.66 11.09
C LEU A 168 2.78 5.37 12.10
N GLU A 169 2.60 4.76 13.27
CA GLU A 169 1.94 5.38 14.42
C GLU A 169 2.80 5.19 15.67
N GLN A 170 2.90 6.24 16.49
CA GLN A 170 3.59 6.19 17.77
C GLN A 170 2.85 7.01 18.84
N SER A 171 2.65 6.40 20.01
CA SER A 171 2.11 7.05 21.19
C SER A 171 3.20 7.72 22.01
N VAL A 172 2.91 8.93 22.49
CA VAL A 172 3.73 9.75 23.37
C VAL A 172 2.89 10.10 24.59
N VAL A 173 3.15 9.42 25.71
CA VAL A 173 2.45 9.65 26.98
C VAL A 173 3.26 10.61 27.84
N PHE A 174 2.61 11.65 28.35
CA PHE A 174 3.24 12.65 29.20
C PHE A 174 2.25 13.18 30.23
N SER A 175 2.75 13.92 31.22
CA SER A 175 1.95 14.58 32.23
C SER A 175 2.31 16.05 32.31
N VAL A 176 1.30 16.91 32.46
CA VAL A 176 1.46 18.35 32.60
C VAL A 176 1.42 18.70 34.08
N GLN A 177 2.41 19.47 34.53
CA GLN A 177 2.56 20.02 35.88
C GLN A 177 2.95 21.48 35.80
#